data_AF-A0A6M4JBH0-F1
#
_entry.id   AF-A0A6M4JBH0-F1
#
_cell.length_a   1.000
_cell.length_b   1.000
_cell.length_c   1.000
_cell.angle_alpha   90.00
_cell.angle_beta   90.00
_cell.angle_gamma   90.00
#
_symmetry.space_group_name_H-M   'P 1'
#
loop_
_entity.id
_entity.type
_entity.pdbx_description
1 polymer ?
#
loop_
_entity_poly.entity_id
_entity_poly.type
_entity_poly.pdbx_seq_one_letter_code
_entity_poly.pdbx_strand_id
1 'polypeptide(L)'
;MKNKIKWLFVSLSFITLGFVPIISISCSKVESVQEPKIEYKKLQNVFETDIKPLENVFLYKSVQWYKIQDFIQKFNQINSMSDNKFILNLWNDIQKFLSEFNLENQQEQHGILINKYALGQENVLASDVVNELINQTSWIEVQSIFKKYSIIYKEMNVDSMLKLNVSKNTHAHNNVGKLHLIIEITKDNNKFSILFDVFGFKLTDNSK
;
A
#
# COMPACT_ATOMS: atom_id res chain seq x y z
N MET A 1 34.76 -21.38 -37.85
CA MET A 1 33.82 -21.27 -38.98
C MET A 1 33.04 -19.97 -38.82
N LYS A 2 33.09 -19.09 -39.83
CA LYS A 2 32.46 -17.76 -39.87
C LYS A 2 31.19 -17.86 -40.70
N ASN A 3 30.02 -17.48 -40.17
CA ASN A 3 28.84 -17.22 -41.00
C ASN A 3 28.39 -15.77 -40.79
N LYS A 4 28.56 -14.97 -41.85
CA LYS A 4 27.99 -13.64 -42.02
C LYS A 4 26.69 -13.80 -42.80
N ILE A 5 25.60 -13.19 -42.35
CA ILE A 5 24.36 -13.08 -43.14
C ILE A 5 24.13 -11.58 -43.43
N LYS A 6 24.10 -11.27 -44.73
CA LYS A 6 23.73 -9.99 -45.32
C LYS A 6 22.28 -10.07 -45.79
N TRP A 7 21.46 -9.06 -45.51
CA TRP A 7 20.23 -8.74 -46.26
C TRP A 7 20.06 -7.21 -46.20
N LEU A 8 20.44 -6.44 -47.22
CA LEU A 8 19.73 -6.06 -48.47
C LEU A 8 18.52 -5.14 -48.23
N PHE A 9 18.75 -3.87 -48.55
CA PHE A 9 17.77 -2.78 -48.68
C PHE A 9 16.83 -3.03 -49.86
N VAL A 10 15.54 -2.77 -49.67
CA VAL A 10 14.61 -2.50 -50.78
C VAL A 10 13.86 -1.21 -50.45
N SER A 11 14.13 -0.18 -51.25
CA SER A 11 13.40 1.07 -51.31
C SER A 11 12.07 0.86 -52.03
N LEU A 12 10.98 1.41 -51.49
CA LEU A 12 9.79 1.74 -52.28
C LEU A 12 9.48 3.23 -52.15
N SER A 13 9.37 3.88 -53.30
CA SER A 13 8.96 5.27 -53.44
C SER A 13 7.53 5.34 -54.00
N PHE A 14 6.87 6.46 -53.65
CA PHE A 14 5.66 7.06 -54.23
C PHE A 14 4.30 6.47 -53.84
N ILE A 15 3.37 7.34 -53.38
CA ILE A 15 2.22 7.80 -54.17
C ILE A 15 1.32 8.81 -53.37
N THR A 16 1.07 9.94 -54.05
CA THR A 16 -0.06 10.90 -54.01
C THR A 16 -0.40 11.73 -52.76
N LEU A 17 -0.21 13.05 -52.93
CA LEU A 17 -0.99 14.13 -52.34
C LEU A 17 -2.46 14.03 -52.81
N GLY A 18 -3.33 13.52 -51.94
CA GLY A 18 -4.78 13.61 -52.08
C GLY A 18 -5.33 14.73 -51.21
N PHE A 19 -6.12 15.62 -51.80
CA PHE A 19 -6.82 16.73 -51.16
C PHE A 19 -7.60 16.27 -49.92
N VAL A 20 -7.31 16.88 -48.77
CA VAL A 20 -8.17 16.79 -47.58
C VAL A 20 -9.46 17.56 -47.86
N PRO A 21 -10.65 16.96 -47.72
CA PRO A 21 -11.88 17.74 -47.71
C PRO A 21 -11.88 18.64 -46.48
N ILE A 22 -12.22 19.90 -46.72
CA ILE A 22 -12.47 20.93 -45.71
C ILE A 22 -13.45 20.35 -44.70
N ILE A 23 -13.00 20.20 -43.47
CA ILE A 23 -13.83 19.78 -42.33
C ILE A 23 -14.93 20.83 -42.23
N SER A 24 -16.17 20.44 -42.52
CA SER A 24 -17.31 21.24 -42.16
C SER A 24 -17.26 21.43 -40.65
N ILE A 25 -17.28 22.69 -40.21
CA ILE A 25 -17.61 23.05 -38.83
C ILE A 25 -19.08 22.66 -38.65
N SER A 26 -19.32 21.37 -38.45
CA SER A 26 -20.52 20.92 -37.77
C SER A 26 -20.37 21.44 -36.36
N CYS A 27 -21.23 22.38 -35.97
CA CYS A 27 -21.47 22.68 -34.56
C CYS A 27 -21.81 21.36 -33.88
N SER A 28 -20.79 20.68 -33.36
CA SER A 28 -20.97 19.64 -32.37
C SER A 28 -21.64 20.34 -31.21
N LYS A 29 -22.92 20.02 -31.03
CA LYS A 29 -23.63 20.18 -29.78
C LYS A 29 -22.62 19.83 -28.69
N VAL A 30 -22.31 20.78 -27.82
CA VAL A 30 -21.49 20.51 -26.63
C VAL A 30 -22.26 19.44 -25.89
N GLU A 31 -21.90 18.18 -26.09
CA GLU A 31 -22.31 17.10 -25.21
C GLU A 31 -21.80 17.54 -23.86
N SER A 32 -22.74 17.91 -22.98
CA SER A 32 -22.43 18.15 -21.58
C SER A 32 -21.68 16.91 -21.12
N VAL A 33 -20.37 17.05 -20.88
CA VAL A 33 -19.54 15.98 -20.35
C VAL A 33 -20.24 15.50 -19.10
N GLN A 34 -20.86 14.33 -19.18
CA GLN A 34 -21.66 13.81 -18.09
C GLN A 34 -20.68 13.47 -16.97
N GLU A 35 -20.73 14.25 -15.89
CA GLU A 35 -19.82 14.03 -14.76
C GLU A 35 -19.98 12.58 -14.27
N PRO A 36 -18.87 11.87 -14.03
CA PRO A 36 -18.92 10.49 -13.58
C PRO A 36 -19.68 10.41 -12.25
N LYS A 37 -20.79 9.67 -12.22
CA LYS A 37 -21.53 9.40 -10.99
C LYS A 37 -20.88 8.26 -10.23
N ILE A 38 -20.60 8.51 -8.95
CA ILE A 38 -20.14 7.48 -8.03
C ILE A 38 -21.32 7.00 -7.22
N GLU A 39 -21.53 5.69 -7.21
CA GLU A 39 -22.55 5.09 -6.34
C GLU A 39 -22.12 5.26 -4.88
N TYR A 40 -22.96 5.90 -4.06
CA TYR A 40 -22.70 6.09 -2.63
C TYR A 40 -22.30 4.78 -1.93
N LYS A 41 -22.92 3.66 -2.33
CA LYS A 41 -22.60 2.33 -1.81
C LYS A 41 -21.13 1.94 -2.01
N LYS A 42 -20.53 2.33 -3.14
CA LYS A 42 -19.10 2.09 -3.41
C LYS A 42 -18.22 2.91 -2.47
N LEU A 43 -18.56 4.19 -2.28
CA LEU A 43 -17.86 5.06 -1.34
C LEU A 43 -17.98 4.54 0.09
N GLN A 44 -19.19 4.17 0.52
CA GLN A 44 -19.44 3.59 1.84
C GLN A 44 -18.61 2.33 2.08
N ASN A 45 -18.53 1.44 1.08
CA ASN A 45 -17.71 0.23 1.22
C ASN A 45 -16.23 0.56 1.44
N VAL A 46 -15.63 1.38 0.57
CA VAL A 46 -14.22 1.81 0.72
C VAL A 46 -14.00 2.52 2.06
N PHE A 47 -14.96 3.33 2.49
CA PHE A 47 -14.86 4.07 3.74
C PHE A 47 -14.77 3.11 4.95
N GLU A 48 -15.69 2.15 5.03
CA GLU A 48 -15.73 1.19 6.13
C GLU A 48 -14.58 0.17 6.10
N THR A 49 -14.13 -0.26 4.91
CA THR A 49 -13.08 -1.29 4.79
C THR A 49 -11.67 -0.73 4.79
N ASP A 50 -11.46 0.48 4.27
CA ASP A 50 -10.10 0.97 3.97
C ASP A 50 -9.74 2.23 4.76
N ILE A 51 -10.71 3.11 5.07
CA ILE A 51 -10.45 4.36 5.80
C ILE A 51 -10.62 4.19 7.31
N LYS A 52 -11.76 3.69 7.75
CA LYS A 52 -12.09 3.55 9.17
C LYS A 52 -11.08 2.70 9.96
N PRO A 53 -10.55 1.57 9.44
CA PRO A 53 -9.54 0.82 10.16
C PRO A 53 -8.24 1.58 10.40
N LEU A 54 -7.94 2.63 9.63
CA LEU A 54 -6.75 3.45 9.79
C LEU A 54 -6.84 4.45 10.94
N GLU A 55 -8.04 4.71 11.47
CA GLU A 55 -8.26 5.67 12.57
C GLU A 55 -7.41 5.35 13.80
N ASN A 56 -7.29 4.07 14.14
CA ASN A 56 -6.57 3.60 15.32
C ASN A 56 -5.09 3.28 15.05
N VAL A 57 -4.66 3.42 13.80
CA VAL A 57 -3.32 3.03 13.35
C VAL A 57 -2.33 4.17 13.47
N PHE A 58 -2.78 5.39 13.15
CA PHE A 58 -1.94 6.56 13.19
C PHE A 58 -1.86 7.14 14.60
N LEU A 59 -0.67 7.60 14.96
CA LEU A 59 -0.46 8.36 16.20
C LEU A 59 -1.41 9.56 16.23
N TYR A 60 -2.05 9.74 17.38
CA TYR A 60 -2.95 10.85 17.65
C TYR A 60 -2.28 12.18 17.28
N LYS A 61 -3.00 13.05 16.56
CA LYS A 61 -2.55 14.36 16.06
C LYS A 61 -1.41 14.34 15.02
N SER A 62 -1.11 13.18 14.41
CA SER A 62 -0.30 13.16 13.20
C SER A 62 -1.06 13.76 11.99
N VAL A 63 -0.34 14.16 10.95
CA VAL A 63 -0.94 14.71 9.72
C VAL A 63 -1.93 13.73 9.09
N GLN A 64 -1.58 12.44 9.06
CA GLN A 64 -2.42 11.38 8.54
C GLN A 64 -3.67 11.17 9.39
N TRP A 65 -3.54 11.25 10.73
CA TRP A 65 -4.69 11.19 11.64
C TRP A 65 -5.70 12.30 11.35
N TYR A 66 -5.26 13.55 11.20
CA TYR A 66 -6.16 14.66 10.86
C TYR A 66 -6.86 14.46 9.51
N LYS A 67 -6.15 13.92 8.51
CA LYS A 67 -6.73 13.64 7.19
C LYS A 67 -7.82 12.57 7.26
N ILE A 68 -7.65 11.54 8.09
CA ILE A 68 -8.68 10.52 8.34
C ILE A 68 -9.88 11.12 9.06
N GLN A 69 -9.66 11.95 10.08
CA GLN A 69 -10.76 12.61 10.80
C GLN A 69 -11.57 13.55 9.89
N ASP A 70 -10.91 14.27 8.98
CA ASP A 70 -11.57 15.07 7.94
C ASP A 70 -12.42 14.19 7.00
N PHE A 71 -11.91 13.02 6.58
CA PHE A 71 -12.70 12.07 5.79
C PHE A 71 -13.89 11.52 6.57
N ILE A 72 -13.74 11.17 7.84
CA ILE A 72 -14.85 10.74 8.72
C ILE A 72 -15.91 11.83 8.82
N GLN A 73 -15.50 13.07 9.08
CA GLN A 73 -16.42 14.20 9.17
C GLN A 73 -17.17 14.41 7.85
N LYS A 74 -16.47 14.46 6.72
CA LYS A 74 -17.07 14.64 5.39
C LYS A 74 -17.99 13.48 5.01
N PHE A 75 -17.62 12.25 5.34
CA PHE A 75 -18.44 11.07 5.08
C PHE A 75 -19.74 11.11 5.89
N ASN A 76 -19.67 11.46 7.19
CA ASN A 76 -20.85 11.57 8.06
C ASN A 76 -21.79 12.72 7.68
N GLN A 77 -21.33 13.68 6.87
CA GLN A 77 -22.16 14.75 6.31
C GLN A 77 -22.97 14.29 5.08
N ILE A 78 -22.66 13.11 4.51
CA ILE A 78 -23.41 12.60 3.36
C ILE A 78 -24.83 12.23 3.78
N ASN A 79 -25.80 12.78 3.05
CA ASN A 79 -27.22 12.48 3.21
C ASN A 79 -27.91 12.45 1.83
N SER A 80 -29.22 12.24 1.81
CA SER A 80 -30.00 12.13 0.56
C SER A 80 -30.00 13.39 -0.32
N MET A 81 -29.52 14.52 0.19
CA MET A 81 -29.43 15.81 -0.51
C MET A 81 -27.98 16.19 -0.90
N SER A 82 -26.99 15.35 -0.59
CA SER A 82 -25.60 15.64 -0.93
C SER A 82 -25.39 15.72 -2.44
N ASP A 83 -24.71 16.78 -2.89
CA ASP A 83 -24.35 16.97 -4.30
C ASP A 83 -23.40 15.85 -4.77
N ASN A 84 -23.62 15.35 -5.98
CA ASN A 84 -22.73 14.38 -6.64
C ASN A 84 -21.29 14.91 -6.71
N LYS A 85 -21.12 16.22 -6.90
CA LYS A 85 -19.79 16.84 -6.92
C LYS A 85 -19.07 16.68 -5.59
N PHE A 86 -19.79 16.82 -4.47
CA PHE A 86 -19.23 16.60 -3.13
C PHE A 86 -18.78 15.15 -2.94
N ILE A 87 -19.63 14.18 -3.31
CA ILE A 87 -19.33 12.75 -3.23
C ILE A 87 -18.13 12.38 -4.11
N LEU A 88 -18.09 12.90 -5.34
CA LEU A 88 -16.99 12.67 -6.29
C LEU A 88 -15.66 13.22 -5.77
N ASN A 89 -15.67 14.43 -5.21
CA ASN A 89 -14.45 15.02 -4.62
C ASN A 89 -13.95 14.20 -3.43
N LEU A 90 -14.83 13.84 -2.50
CA LEU A 90 -14.45 13.02 -1.35
C LEU A 90 -13.90 11.66 -1.78
N TRP A 91 -14.53 11.03 -2.78
CA TRP A 91 -14.02 9.78 -3.35
C TRP A 91 -12.60 9.94 -3.92
N ASN A 92 -12.36 10.98 -4.73
CA ASN A 92 -11.06 11.22 -5.33
C ASN A 92 -9.98 11.48 -4.27
N ASP A 93 -10.31 12.24 -3.22
CA ASP A 93 -9.40 12.51 -2.11
C ASP A 93 -9.05 11.23 -1.33
N ILE A 94 -10.04 10.37 -1.07
CA ILE A 94 -9.85 9.06 -0.43
C ILE A 94 -8.99 8.15 -1.29
N GLN A 95 -9.28 8.04 -2.59
CA GLN A 95 -8.50 7.18 -3.50
C GLN A 95 -7.05 7.65 -3.60
N LYS A 96 -6.84 8.97 -3.69
CA LYS A 96 -5.49 9.57 -3.69
C LYS A 96 -4.76 9.24 -2.39
N PHE A 97 -5.40 9.46 -1.24
CA PHE A 97 -4.82 9.12 0.06
C PHE A 97 -4.48 7.64 0.19
N LEU A 98 -5.38 6.73 -0.19
CA LEU A 98 -5.13 5.29 -0.11
C LEU A 98 -3.99 4.86 -1.03
N SER A 99 -3.88 5.46 -2.22
CA SER A 99 -2.75 5.22 -3.12
C SER A 99 -1.42 5.67 -2.49
N GLU A 100 -1.38 6.89 -1.94
CA GLU A 100 -0.21 7.42 -1.24
C GLU A 100 0.16 6.55 -0.03
N PHE A 101 -0.83 6.22 0.80
CA PHE A 101 -0.66 5.36 1.97
C PHE A 101 -0.13 3.98 1.59
N ASN A 102 -0.69 3.32 0.57
CA ASN A 102 -0.25 1.99 0.15
C ASN A 102 1.19 1.96 -0.34
N LEU A 103 1.65 3.04 -0.99
CA LEU A 103 3.05 3.20 -1.40
C LEU A 103 3.96 3.43 -0.19
N GLU A 104 3.55 4.31 0.73
CA GLU A 104 4.34 4.67 1.91
C GLU A 104 4.36 3.58 2.99
N ASN A 105 3.33 2.74 3.04
CA ASN A 105 3.18 1.64 3.99
C ASN A 105 4.06 0.43 3.63
N GLN A 106 4.96 0.53 2.65
CA GLN A 106 5.86 -0.56 2.30
C GLN A 106 7.30 -0.23 2.71
N GLN A 107 8.02 -1.24 3.16
CA GLN A 107 9.46 -1.21 3.38
C GLN A 107 10.06 -2.46 2.76
N GLU A 108 10.91 -2.28 1.76
CA GLU A 108 11.60 -3.36 1.07
C GLU A 108 13.09 -3.32 1.39
N GLN A 109 13.65 -4.43 1.85
CA GLN A 109 15.08 -4.61 2.04
C GLN A 109 15.46 -6.03 1.62
N HIS A 110 16.47 -6.16 0.75
CA HIS A 110 17.01 -7.45 0.32
C HIS A 110 15.95 -8.43 -0.23
N GLY A 111 14.99 -7.92 -1.01
CA GLY A 111 13.91 -8.74 -1.58
C GLY A 111 12.84 -9.16 -0.57
N ILE A 112 12.91 -8.68 0.67
CA ILE A 112 11.85 -8.85 1.66
C ILE A 112 11.06 -7.55 1.75
N LEU A 113 9.76 -7.63 1.47
CA LEU A 113 8.82 -6.52 1.61
C LEU A 113 7.92 -6.79 2.82
N ILE A 114 7.88 -5.83 3.74
CA ILE A 114 6.98 -5.84 4.90
C ILE A 114 6.15 -4.56 4.88
N ASN A 115 4.88 -4.66 5.26
CA ASN A 115 4.08 -3.47 5.49
C ASN A 115 4.43 -2.83 6.83
N LYS A 116 4.53 -1.50 6.87
CA LYS A 116 4.81 -0.74 8.09
C LYS A 116 3.69 -0.82 9.11
N TYR A 117 2.45 -1.05 8.70
CA TYR A 117 1.29 -1.09 9.59
C TYR A 117 0.62 -2.46 9.58
N ALA A 118 0.47 -3.06 10.77
CA ALA A 118 -0.34 -4.23 11.05
C ALA A 118 -1.75 -3.79 11.47
N LEU A 119 -2.71 -3.89 10.54
CA LEU A 119 -4.07 -3.39 10.76
C LEU A 119 -4.88 -4.29 11.71
N GLY A 120 -5.74 -3.67 12.53
CA GLY A 120 -6.63 -4.38 13.46
C GLY A 120 -5.95 -4.94 14.71
N GLN A 121 -4.76 -4.44 15.05
CA GLN A 121 -3.96 -4.91 16.20
C GLN A 121 -3.91 -3.89 17.35
N GLU A 122 -4.81 -2.91 17.38
CA GLU A 122 -4.84 -1.82 18.37
C GLU A 122 -5.07 -2.30 19.82
N ASN A 123 -5.49 -3.55 20.00
CA ASN A 123 -5.70 -4.18 21.30
C ASN A 123 -4.58 -5.17 21.71
N VAL A 124 -3.59 -5.40 20.84
CA VAL A 124 -2.48 -6.33 21.07
C VAL A 124 -1.20 -5.56 21.39
N LEU A 125 -0.49 -5.92 22.46
CA LEU A 125 0.82 -5.31 22.74
C LEU A 125 1.87 -5.81 21.76
N ALA A 126 2.70 -4.90 21.26
CA ALA A 126 3.82 -5.24 20.40
C ALA A 126 4.78 -6.25 21.09
N SER A 127 4.95 -6.16 22.41
CA SER A 127 5.74 -7.13 23.18
C SER A 127 5.23 -8.56 23.13
N ASP A 128 3.91 -8.76 23.05
CA ASP A 128 3.31 -10.10 23.01
C ASP A 128 3.64 -10.78 21.68
N VAL A 129 3.57 -10.00 20.59
CA VAL A 129 3.97 -10.44 19.24
C VAL A 129 5.46 -10.77 19.20
N VAL A 130 6.31 -9.89 19.75
CA VAL A 130 7.76 -10.12 19.82
C VAL A 130 8.09 -11.42 20.55
N ASN A 131 7.45 -11.66 21.70
CA ASN A 131 7.66 -12.87 22.49
C ASN A 131 7.31 -14.14 21.71
N GLU A 132 6.26 -14.11 20.89
CA GLU A 132 5.95 -15.24 20.00
C GLU A 132 7.00 -15.40 18.90
N LEU A 133 7.41 -14.31 18.25
CA LEU A 133 8.34 -14.34 17.11
C LEU A 133 9.74 -14.86 17.48
N ILE A 134 10.35 -14.38 18.56
CA ILE A 134 11.74 -14.72 18.92
C ILE A 134 11.91 -16.18 19.39
N ASN A 135 10.80 -16.85 19.70
CA ASN A 135 10.79 -18.24 20.15
C ASN A 135 10.63 -19.24 18.99
N GLN A 136 10.39 -18.78 17.77
CA GLN A 136 10.27 -19.65 16.61
C GLN A 136 11.62 -20.04 16.04
N THR A 137 11.74 -21.29 15.57
CA THR A 137 12.95 -21.80 14.91
C THR A 137 12.76 -22.05 13.42
N SER A 138 11.51 -21.98 12.95
CA SER A 138 11.12 -22.18 11.56
C SER A 138 10.53 -20.90 10.96
N TRP A 139 10.96 -20.57 9.75
CA TRP A 139 10.39 -19.44 9.00
C TRP A 139 8.89 -19.60 8.72
N ILE A 140 8.41 -20.84 8.56
CA ILE A 140 6.99 -21.14 8.34
C ILE A 140 6.15 -20.77 9.59
N GLU A 141 6.68 -21.00 10.78
CA GLU A 141 6.03 -20.61 12.04
C GLU A 141 6.00 -19.09 12.17
N VAL A 142 7.10 -18.41 11.83
CA VAL A 142 7.16 -16.94 11.77
C VAL A 142 6.09 -16.38 10.82
N GLN A 143 5.96 -16.93 9.62
CA GLN A 143 4.94 -16.53 8.64
C GLN A 143 3.52 -16.74 9.18
N SER A 144 3.31 -17.79 9.97
CA SER A 144 2.01 -18.04 10.62
C SER A 144 1.69 -16.97 11.67
N ILE A 145 2.69 -16.52 12.43
CA ILE A 145 2.57 -15.40 13.38
C ILE A 145 2.30 -14.09 12.64
N PHE A 146 3.00 -13.82 11.53
CA PHE A 146 2.73 -12.66 10.69
C PHE A 146 1.27 -12.63 10.23
N LYS A 147 0.74 -13.76 9.76
CA LYS A 147 -0.66 -13.88 9.38
C LYS A 147 -1.61 -13.67 10.57
N LYS A 148 -1.32 -14.25 11.73
CA LYS A 148 -2.12 -14.10 12.96
C LYS A 148 -2.26 -12.63 13.37
N TYR A 149 -1.18 -11.87 13.24
CA TYR A 149 -1.11 -10.46 13.65
C TYR A 149 -1.23 -9.48 12.47
N SER A 150 -1.75 -9.92 11.32
CA SER A 150 -1.93 -9.09 10.12
C SER A 150 -0.67 -8.31 9.68
N ILE A 151 0.52 -8.84 9.95
CA ILE A 151 1.79 -8.31 9.43
C ILE A 151 1.91 -8.81 7.98
N ILE A 152 1.70 -7.93 7.02
CA ILE A 152 1.78 -8.29 5.60
C ILE A 152 3.25 -8.40 5.21
N TYR A 153 3.59 -9.56 4.65
CA TYR A 153 4.94 -9.94 4.26
C TYR A 153 4.93 -10.54 2.85
N LYS A 154 5.95 -10.21 2.04
CA LYS A 154 6.18 -10.79 0.72
C LYS A 154 7.66 -11.02 0.45
N GLU A 155 7.96 -12.16 -0.16
CA GLU A 155 9.27 -12.50 -0.72
C GLU A 155 9.30 -12.10 -2.19
N MET A 156 10.02 -11.02 -2.51
CA MET A 156 10.21 -10.50 -3.84
C MET A 156 11.58 -10.94 -4.35
N ASN A 157 11.62 -11.91 -5.25
CA ASN A 157 12.87 -12.44 -5.83
C ASN A 157 13.89 -12.93 -4.78
N VAL A 158 13.41 -13.46 -3.66
CA VAL A 158 14.26 -14.04 -2.62
C VAL A 158 14.90 -15.30 -3.17
N ASP A 159 16.23 -15.35 -3.13
CA ASP A 159 17.00 -16.52 -3.53
C ASP A 159 16.63 -17.70 -2.61
N SER A 160 16.21 -18.82 -3.22
CA SER A 160 15.79 -20.03 -2.50
C SER A 160 16.82 -20.61 -1.53
N MET A 161 18.10 -20.21 -1.65
CA MET A 161 19.16 -20.60 -0.72
C MET A 161 19.22 -19.76 0.56
N LEU A 162 18.44 -18.67 0.65
CA LEU A 162 18.39 -17.82 1.84
C LEU A 162 17.69 -18.53 2.99
N LYS A 163 18.38 -18.60 4.13
CA LYS A 163 17.76 -18.98 5.40
C LYS A 163 17.37 -17.72 6.15
N LEU A 164 16.09 -17.62 6.50
CA LEU A 164 15.50 -16.49 7.19
C LEU A 164 15.11 -16.92 8.61
N ASN A 165 15.41 -16.06 9.58
CA ASN A 165 14.98 -16.22 10.97
C ASN A 165 14.73 -14.86 11.61
N VAL A 166 13.90 -14.81 12.65
CA VAL A 166 13.76 -13.61 13.47
C VAL A 166 14.92 -13.56 14.48
N SER A 167 15.62 -12.44 14.55
CA SER A 167 16.69 -12.24 15.52
C SER A 167 16.13 -12.12 16.93
N LYS A 168 16.85 -12.63 17.92
CA LYS A 168 16.57 -12.42 19.35
C LYS A 168 16.64 -10.95 19.78
N ASN A 169 17.25 -10.08 18.97
CA ASN A 169 17.31 -8.63 19.20
C ASN A 169 16.03 -7.88 18.76
N THR A 170 15.08 -8.58 18.14
CA THR A 170 13.74 -8.06 17.85
C THR A 170 13.08 -7.62 19.16
N HIS A 171 12.57 -6.39 19.21
CA HIS A 171 12.05 -5.80 20.44
C HIS A 171 10.87 -4.87 20.18
N ALA A 172 10.11 -4.57 21.23
CA ALA A 172 8.90 -3.76 21.17
C ALA A 172 9.08 -2.39 21.82
N HIS A 173 8.35 -1.42 21.30
CA HIS A 173 8.10 -0.10 21.88
C HIS A 173 6.59 0.05 22.09
N ASN A 174 6.07 -0.55 23.17
CA ASN A 174 4.64 -0.53 23.51
C ASN A 174 4.10 0.89 23.77
N ASN A 175 4.97 1.84 24.13
CA ASN A 175 4.58 3.24 24.33
C ASN A 175 4.14 3.91 23.02
N VAL A 176 4.64 3.46 21.87
CA VAL A 176 4.30 3.97 20.54
C VAL A 176 3.67 2.92 19.63
N GLY A 177 3.25 1.77 20.18
CA GLY A 177 2.51 0.75 19.43
C GLY A 177 3.34 0.15 18.28
N LYS A 178 4.67 0.04 18.48
CA LYS A 178 5.64 -0.37 17.45
C LYS A 178 6.41 -1.60 17.90
N LEU A 179 6.80 -2.46 16.95
CA LEU A 179 7.91 -3.38 17.11
C LEU A 179 9.00 -3.12 16.06
N HIS A 180 10.23 -3.39 16.46
CA HIS A 180 11.40 -3.47 15.62
C HIS A 180 11.64 -4.93 15.26
N LEU A 181 11.20 -5.32 14.07
CA LEU A 181 11.37 -6.67 13.53
C LEU A 181 12.75 -6.79 12.88
N ILE A 182 13.60 -7.62 13.47
CA ILE A 182 14.93 -7.88 12.92
C ILE A 182 14.94 -9.26 12.28
N ILE A 183 15.13 -9.32 10.97
CA ILE A 183 15.26 -10.58 10.23
C ILE A 183 16.75 -10.84 10.01
N GLU A 184 17.22 -12.00 10.45
CA GLU A 184 18.55 -12.52 10.16
C GLU A 184 18.50 -13.32 8.86
N ILE A 185 19.41 -12.98 7.95
CA ILE A 185 19.56 -13.63 6.66
C ILE A 185 20.90 -14.35 6.63
N THR A 186 20.88 -15.63 6.29
CA THR A 186 22.09 -16.42 6.06
C THR A 186 22.17 -16.86 4.60
N LYS A 187 23.29 -16.53 3.93
CA LYS A 187 23.61 -16.94 2.56
C LYS A 187 25.09 -17.32 2.47
N ASP A 188 25.41 -18.52 1.98
CA ASP A 188 26.80 -18.96 1.77
C ASP A 188 27.72 -18.72 2.99
N ASN A 189 27.21 -19.05 4.19
CA ASN A 189 27.84 -18.80 5.50
C ASN A 189 28.03 -17.32 5.91
N ASN A 190 27.61 -16.37 5.09
CA ASN A 190 27.51 -14.96 5.48
C ASN A 190 26.19 -14.72 6.20
N LYS A 191 26.25 -14.02 7.34
CA LYS A 191 25.09 -13.64 8.13
C LYS A 191 25.01 -12.12 8.21
N PHE A 192 23.83 -11.58 7.91
CA PHE A 192 23.52 -10.18 8.15
C PHE A 192 22.09 -10.04 8.67
N SER A 193 21.74 -8.84 9.11
CA SER A 193 20.42 -8.56 9.68
C SER A 193 19.84 -7.31 9.06
N ILE A 194 18.53 -7.34 8.88
CA ILE A 194 17.75 -6.21 8.35
C ILE A 194 16.68 -5.84 9.37
N LEU A 195 16.46 -4.54 9.52
CA LEU A 195 15.53 -3.97 10.50
C LEU A 195 14.30 -3.43 9.77
N PHE A 196 13.14 -3.80 10.27
CA PHE A 196 11.84 -3.36 9.82
C PHE A 196 11.06 -2.75 10.98
N ASP A 197 10.38 -1.64 10.72
CA ASP A 197 9.48 -1.01 11.69
C ASP A 197 8.05 -1.45 11.40
N VAL A 198 7.37 -2.02 12.39
CA VAL A 198 5.97 -2.43 12.28
C VAL A 198 5.15 -1.76 13.38
N PHE A 199 4.18 -0.95 12.99
CA PHE A 199 3.26 -0.16 13.80
C PHE A 199 1.85 -0.74 13.76
N GLY A 200 0.92 -0.14 14.51
CA GLY A 200 -0.50 -0.52 14.55
C GLY A 200 -0.86 -1.38 15.76
N PHE A 201 0.07 -1.56 16.71
CA PHE A 201 -0.16 -2.26 17.96
C PHE A 201 -0.67 -1.32 19.05
N LYS A 202 -1.16 -1.90 20.15
CA LYS A 202 -1.68 -1.19 21.31
C LYS A 202 -0.66 -0.22 21.90
N LEU A 203 -1.12 1.02 22.11
CA LEU A 203 -0.41 2.07 22.85
C LEU A 203 -0.62 1.89 24.35
N THR A 204 0.46 1.95 25.13
CA THR A 204 0.42 1.85 26.60
C THR A 204 0.49 3.21 27.29
N ASP A 205 1.12 4.20 26.67
CA ASP A 205 1.11 5.57 27.18
C ASP A 205 -0.11 6.32 26.65
N ASN A 206 -1.15 6.37 27.49
CA ASN A 206 -2.35 7.19 27.29
C ASN A 206 -2.07 8.66 27.61
N SER A 207 -1.11 9.31 26.96
CA SER A 207 -1.19 10.77 26.83
C SER A 207 -2.27 11.11 25.79
N LYS A 208 -3.53 10.88 26.16
CA LYS A 208 -4.69 11.48 25.49
C LYS A 208 -4.67 12.99 25.71
#